data_AF-A0A447TLR9-F1
#
_entry.id   AF-A0A447TLR9-F1
#
_cell.length_a   1.000
_cell.length_b   1.000
_cell.length_c   1.000
_cell.angle_alpha   90.00
_cell.angle_beta   90.00
_cell.angle_gamma   90.00
#
_symmetry.space_group_name_H-M   'P 1'
#
loop_
_entity.id
_entity.type
_entity.pdbx_description
1 polymer ?
#
loop_
_entity_poly.entity_id
_entity_poly.type
_entity_poly.pdbx_seq_one_letter_code
_entity_poly.pdbx_strand_id
1 'polypeptide(L)' 'MDERHRLRRRATLESPQGDEVVIDGRSYISFASNDYLGLADHPSLVRALQQGADRWAPAAAPPIC' A
#
# COMPACT_ATOMS: atom_id res chain seq x y z
N MET A 1 -14.15 -12.04 26.82
CA MET A 1 -13.24 -11.80 25.68
C MET A 1 -12.13 -10.78 25.97
N ASP A 2 -11.98 -10.29 27.22
CA ASP A 2 -10.98 -9.25 27.55
C ASP A 2 -9.84 -9.72 28.47
N GLU A 3 -9.72 -11.03 28.70
CA GLU A 3 -8.87 -11.56 29.77
C GLU A 3 -7.42 -11.85 29.34
N ARG A 4 -7.09 -11.66 28.05
CA ARG A 4 -5.76 -11.98 27.47
C ARG A 4 -5.20 -10.95 26.47
N HIS A 5 -5.74 -9.73 26.40
CA HIS A 5 -5.29 -8.66 25.50
C HIS A 5 -5.04 -9.12 24.04
N ARG A 6 -5.92 -9.94 23.47
CA ARG A 6 -5.74 -10.55 22.13
C ARG A 6 -6.39 -9.76 21.00
N LEU A 7 -7.16 -8.73 21.33
CA LEU A 7 -7.82 -7.88 20.35
C LEU A 7 -6.77 -7.03 19.64
N ARG A 8 -6.82 -7.05 18.30
CA ARG A 8 -5.95 -6.25 17.45
C ARG A 8 -6.77 -5.21 16.72
N ARG A 9 -6.19 -4.02 16.58
CA ARG A 9 -6.71 -2.96 15.72
C ARG A 9 -5.80 -2.82 14.52
N ARG A 10 -6.38 -2.64 13.33
CA ARG A 10 -5.61 -2.35 12.11
C ARG A 10 -5.21 -0.88 12.12
N ALA A 11 -3.95 -0.61 11.80
CA ALA A 11 -3.51 0.72 11.42
C ALA A 11 -3.88 0.94 9.94
N THR A 12 -4.28 2.15 9.59
CA THR A 12 -4.48 2.56 8.20
C THR A 12 -3.29 3.41 7.80
N LEU A 13 -2.71 3.11 6.65
CA LEU A 13 -1.62 3.91 6.10
C LEU A 13 -2.22 5.03 5.26
N GLU A 14 -1.69 6.23 5.43
CA GLU A 14 -2.08 7.44 4.70
C GLU A 14 -1.08 7.77 3.58
N SER A 15 0.00 7.00 3.49
CA SER A 15 1.05 7.11 2.46
C SER A 15 1.17 5.81 1.66
N PRO A 16 1.86 5.83 0.50
CA PRO A 16 2.35 4.62 -0.14
C PRO A 16 3.25 3.77 0.78
N GLN A 17 3.50 2.52 0.38
CA GLN A 17 4.47 1.66 1.03
C GLN A 17 5.89 2.17 0.79
N GLY A 18 6.74 2.10 1.82
CA GLY A 18 8.15 2.47 1.72
C GLY A 18 8.82 2.46 3.08
N ASP A 19 10.06 2.95 3.12
CA ASP A 19 10.85 3.07 4.35
C ASP A 19 10.22 4.02 5.36
N GLU A 20 9.50 5.05 4.89
CA GLU A 20 8.77 6.02 5.71
C GLU A 20 7.27 5.92 5.40
N VAL A 21 6.45 5.87 6.45
CA VAL A 21 4.98 5.76 6.33
C VAL A 21 4.25 6.72 7.26
N VAL A 22 3.03 7.12 6.86
CA VAL A 22 2.15 7.97 7.67
C VAL A 22 1.00 7.15 8.25
N ILE A 23 0.84 7.21 9.57
CA ILE A 23 -0.27 6.59 10.32
C ILE A 23 -0.83 7.62 11.30
N ASP A 24 -2.14 7.86 11.25
CA ASP A 24 -2.85 8.84 12.09
C ASP A 24 -2.17 10.24 12.02
N GLY A 25 -1.79 10.66 10.80
CA GLY A 25 -1.10 11.92 10.52
C GLY A 25 0.34 12.05 11.04
N ARG A 26 0.96 10.97 11.50
CA ARG A 26 2.35 10.96 12.02
C ARG A 26 3.26 10.11 11.14
N SER A 27 4.50 10.59 10.96
CA SER A 27 5.50 9.86 10.19
C SER A 27 6.27 8.84 11.04
N TYR A 28 6.54 7.68 10.45
CA TYR A 28 7.23 6.54 11.05
C TYR A 28 8.19 5.88 10.06
N ILE A 29 9.25 5.27 10.56
CA ILE A 29 10.07 4.34 9.77
C ILE A 29 9.45 2.94 9.81
N SER A 30 9.22 2.35 8.65
CA SER A 30 8.51 1.07 8.49
C SER A 30 9.44 -0.13 8.64
N PHE A 31 9.37 -0.80 9.80
CA PHE A 31 10.06 -2.07 10.04
C PHE A 31 9.12 -3.29 9.95
N ALA A 32 7.84 -3.06 9.68
CA ALA A 32 6.80 -4.09 9.71
C ALA A 32 6.29 -4.46 8.30
N SER A 33 6.83 -3.84 7.25
CA SER A 33 6.50 -4.18 5.87
C SER A 33 7.22 -5.45 5.41
N ASN A 34 6.65 -6.10 4.40
CA ASN A 34 7.28 -7.22 3.69
C ASN A 34 7.85 -6.77 2.33
N ASP A 35 7.84 -5.47 2.03
CA ASP A 35 8.39 -4.92 0.79
C ASP A 35 9.92 -4.81 0.84
N TYR A 36 10.58 -5.96 0.91
CA TYR A 36 12.05 -6.04 1.08
C TYR A 36 12.85 -5.39 -0.06
N LEU A 37 12.25 -5.26 -1.24
CA LEU A 37 12.91 -4.73 -2.43
C LEU A 37 12.45 -3.30 -2.79
N GLY A 38 11.53 -2.72 -2.03
CA GLY A 38 10.96 -1.40 -2.33
C GLY A 38 10.16 -1.39 -3.63
N LEU A 39 9.55 -2.52 -4.00
CA LEU A 39 8.85 -2.67 -5.28
C LEU A 39 7.37 -2.30 -5.19
N ALA A 40 6.79 -2.22 -3.99
CA ALA A 40 5.36 -1.98 -3.82
C ALA A 40 4.93 -0.61 -4.38
N ASP A 41 5.81 0.39 -4.36
CA ASP A 41 5.57 1.73 -4.93
C ASP A 41 6.56 2.08 -6.07
N HIS A 42 7.18 1.07 -6.70
CA HIS A 42 8.21 1.34 -7.70
C HIS A 42 7.61 1.92 -9.00
N PRO A 43 8.08 3.09 -9.49
CA PRO A 43 7.44 3.79 -10.61
C PRO A 43 7.33 3.00 -11.91
N SER A 44 8.27 2.09 -12.19
CA SER A 44 8.19 1.26 -13.40
C SER A 44 7.05 0.25 -13.33
N LEU A 45 6.75 -0.29 -12.15
CA LEU A 45 5.66 -1.25 -11.94
C LEU A 45 4.31 -0.55 -12.03
N VAL A 46 4.20 0.64 -11.44
CA VAL A 46 3.00 1.49 -11.58
C VAL A 46 2.71 1.77 -13.05
N ARG A 47 3.71 2.19 -13.82
CA ARG A 47 3.53 2.43 -15.27
C ARG A 47 3.17 1.18 -16.05
N ALA A 48 3.80 0.04 -15.74
CA ALA A 48 3.48 -1.22 -16.38
C ALA A 48 2.03 -1.65 -16.10
N LEU A 49 1.55 -1.43 -14.88
CA LEU A 49 0.17 -1.69 -14.50
C LEU A 49 -0.80 -0.78 -15.25
N GLN A 50 -0.52 0.53 -15.32
CA GLN A 50 -1.31 1.50 -16.09
C GLN A 50 -1.42 1.10 -17.57
N GLN A 51 -0.30 0.78 -18.21
CA GLN A 51 -0.28 0.33 -19.61
C GLN A 51 -1.07 -0.98 -19.84
N GLY A 52 -1.02 -1.89 -18.87
CA GLY A 52 -1.79 -3.12 -18.90
C GLY A 52 -3.29 -2.85 -18.80
N ALA A 53 -3.69 -1.96 -17.90
CA ALA A 53 -5.07 -1.53 -17.75
C ALA A 53 -5.58 -0.85 -19.03
N ASP A 54 -4.83 0.08 -19.61
CA ASP A 54 -5.20 0.76 -20.87
C ASP A 54 -5.41 -0.22 -22.03
N ARG A 55 -4.66 -1.31 -22.06
CA ARG A 55 -4.69 -2.29 -23.15
C ARG A 55 -5.78 -3.34 -22.99
N TRP A 56 -6.09 -3.75 -21.76
CA TRP A 56 -6.87 -4.97 -21.51
C TRP A 56 -8.10 -4.76 -20.63
N ALA A 57 -8.24 -3.60 -19.98
CA ALA A 57 -9.38 -3.39 -19.11
C ALA A 57 -10.67 -3.26 -19.93
N PRO A 58 -11.79 -3.83 -19.44
CA PRO A 58 -13.09 -3.51 -19.99
C PRO A 58 -13.34 -2.01 -19.84
N ALA A 59 -14.05 -1.40 -20.79
CA ALA A 59 -14.23 0.06 -20.92
C ALA A 59 -14.81 0.80 -19.69
N ALA A 60 -15.23 0.07 -18.65
CA ALA A 60 -15.77 0.60 -17.40
C ALA A 60 -14.79 0.57 -16.22
N ALA A 61 -13.54 0.12 -16.40
CA ALA A 61 -12.56 0.12 -15.31
C ALA A 61 -12.01 1.54 -15.07
N PRO A 62 -12.05 2.05 -13.83
CA PRO A 62 -11.45 3.34 -13.52
C PRO A 62 -9.92 3.27 -13.63
N PRO A 63 -9.24 4.40 -13.91
CA PRO A 63 -7.78 4.46 -13.91
C PRO A 63 -7.24 4.10 -12.52
N ILE A 64 -6.21 3.27 -12.48
CA ILE A 64 -5.51 2.93 -11.24
C ILE A 64 -4.51 4.08 -10.97
N CYS A 65 -4.80 4.87 -9.93
CA CYS A 65 -3.97 5.96 -9.44
C CYS A 65 -3.57 5.68 -7.99
#